data_AF-A0A8G1H8X5-F1
#
_entry.id   AF-A0A8G1H8X5-F1
#
_cell.length_a   1.000
_cell.length_b   1.000
_cell.length_c   1.000
_cell.angle_alpha   90.00
_cell.angle_beta   90.00
_cell.angle_gamma   90.00
#
_symmetry.space_group_name_H-M   'P 1'
#
loop_
_entity.id
_entity.type
_entity.pdbx_description
1 polymer ?
#
loop_
_entity_poly.entity_id
_entity_poly.type
_entity_poly.pdbx_seq_one_letter_code
_entity_poly.pdbx_strand_id
1 'polypeptide(L)'
;MSLEPNEQFTAKITTITQNGKATVRRGNKTVNIGPVSCEKGERVRLKYLGEKEEFGNDVGFAICLNEEMLADNYDEWVHNMIDHLIMDQPPDQGEVTYSEIDEIRDRNLGRTTLGGKRIQLGPVEGDVGDLVRIVGAEENYAKVLTPYLQGKNYEVRFKILSGQFDELPISIGDKITTTISDIENNTLVGYVGDIPIWFPDADAEIAQKVDGQITGCDADHFIGEIVNTYDEPGRIEHSSHWARMQWLRQSGFADDPLHNFTQKFIHHDQINLPDATDRLRDALVAEAIRLAIADKVEESDGAYPRVHISGIQHWVTHKLAAILGNPKEEDSEDWFNMILKDRSGPTITFLGDILNLSEGYYAPSPTHAVMTNSSNAVLISGQPTMAFSDRDLEIQVRGITRIITGTSEGELLANDIPVQSRSEYVGLDSGRLFTESDLINFITDQPKENWTPEQSWEPYTGQQWGFQQDGDPLEVKLDDDSTVSFWRVPVEYGRDVYRLKLQRSASESTDMVAVPSRYRKHVSLIIDAVSGISQRVEFKKIKDGVLVSCDFVPPRHQMRWLHAIGAEWLETSKNQLQWRIQNEETESVVDIFESLPITITNKTKVDY
;
A
#
# COMPACT_ATOMS: atom_id res chain seq x y z
N MET A 1 19.17 -4.23 -12.71
CA MET A 1 18.36 -3.07 -12.31
C MET A 1 19.31 -1.90 -12.16
N SER A 2 19.05 -0.78 -12.86
CA SER A 2 19.74 0.48 -12.57
C SER A 2 19.29 0.98 -11.20
N LEU A 3 20.18 1.64 -10.49
CA LEU A 3 19.86 2.42 -9.30
C LEU A 3 19.44 3.80 -9.77
N GLU A 4 18.30 4.30 -9.32
CA GLU A 4 17.89 5.68 -9.59
C GLU A 4 18.31 6.59 -8.43
N PRO A 5 18.68 7.88 -8.67
CA PRO A 5 18.97 8.83 -7.59
C PRO A 5 17.84 8.83 -6.57
N ASN A 6 18.14 9.12 -5.30
CA ASN A 6 17.22 9.08 -4.16
C ASN A 6 16.59 7.72 -3.82
N GLU A 7 16.83 6.66 -4.59
CA GLU A 7 16.36 5.31 -4.26
C GLU A 7 17.03 4.82 -2.97
N GLN A 8 16.21 4.41 -1.99
CA GLN A 8 16.71 3.79 -0.77
C GLN A 8 16.87 2.27 -0.95
N PHE A 9 17.99 1.74 -0.47
CA PHE A 9 18.26 0.31 -0.51
C PHE A 9 19.14 -0.16 0.64
N THR A 10 19.24 -1.48 0.81
CA THR A 10 20.12 -2.08 1.80
C THR A 10 21.16 -2.95 1.12
N ALA A 11 22.42 -2.80 1.48
CA ALA A 11 23.50 -3.61 0.95
C ALA A 11 24.53 -3.94 2.03
N LYS A 12 25.32 -5.00 1.80
CA LYS A 12 26.46 -5.35 2.65
C LYS A 12 27.70 -4.60 2.20
N ILE A 13 28.48 -4.08 3.14
CA ILE A 13 29.78 -3.46 2.87
C ILE A 13 30.74 -4.50 2.30
N THR A 14 31.28 -4.23 1.12
CA THR A 14 32.17 -5.15 0.41
C THR A 14 33.64 -4.85 0.63
N THR A 15 33.99 -3.57 0.74
CA THR A 15 35.37 -3.10 0.94
C THR A 15 35.37 -1.85 1.80
N ILE A 16 36.35 -1.72 2.69
CA ILE A 16 36.65 -0.51 3.44
C ILE A 16 38.14 -0.22 3.25
N THR A 17 38.47 1.01 2.85
CA THR A 17 39.85 1.46 2.69
C THR A 17 40.45 1.91 4.03
N GLN A 18 41.78 2.09 4.09
CA GLN A 18 42.46 2.58 5.30
C GLN A 18 41.98 3.96 5.78
N ASN A 19 41.37 4.75 4.88
CA ASN A 19 40.82 6.07 5.18
C ASN A 19 39.31 6.02 5.49
N GLY A 20 38.77 4.84 5.82
CA GLY A 20 37.35 4.65 6.18
C GLY A 20 36.38 4.62 5.01
N LYS A 21 36.79 4.97 3.77
CA LYS A 21 35.89 4.95 2.60
C LYS A 21 35.41 3.52 2.32
N ALA A 22 34.09 3.32 2.37
CA ALA A 22 33.45 2.05 2.15
C ALA A 22 32.76 1.97 0.79
N THR A 23 32.69 0.75 0.25
CA THR A 23 31.96 0.45 -0.98
C THR A 23 31.05 -0.76 -0.81
N VAL A 24 29.90 -0.72 -1.47
CA VAL A 24 28.96 -1.84 -1.61
C VAL A 24 28.90 -2.31 -3.07
N ARG A 25 28.45 -3.55 -3.29
CA ARG A 25 28.13 -4.05 -4.62
C ARG A 25 26.62 -4.20 -4.78
N ARG A 26 26.09 -3.70 -5.90
CA ARG A 26 24.71 -3.97 -6.34
C ARG A 26 24.76 -4.41 -7.80
N GLY A 27 24.53 -5.70 -8.06
CA GLY A 27 24.78 -6.30 -9.37
C GLY A 27 26.26 -6.18 -9.77
N ASN A 28 26.52 -5.66 -10.96
CA ASN A 28 27.87 -5.43 -11.48
C ASN A 28 28.46 -4.05 -11.09
N LYS A 29 27.71 -3.20 -10.39
CA LYS A 29 28.13 -1.84 -10.04
C LYS A 29 28.76 -1.79 -8.65
N THR A 30 29.83 -1.01 -8.51
CA THR A 30 30.43 -0.66 -7.23
C THR A 30 29.90 0.71 -6.83
N VAL A 31 29.34 0.81 -5.62
CA VAL A 31 28.76 2.05 -5.09
C VAL A 31 29.57 2.48 -3.87
N ASN A 32 30.13 3.68 -3.92
CA ASN A 32 30.85 4.31 -2.83
C ASN A 32 29.85 4.95 -1.85
N ILE A 33 29.99 4.64 -0.57
CA ILE A 33 29.06 5.07 0.48
C ILE A 33 29.70 6.05 1.46
N GLY A 34 30.91 6.54 1.15
CA GLY A 34 31.64 7.48 1.99
C GLY A 34 32.38 6.83 3.15
N PRO A 35 32.95 7.63 4.05
CA PRO A 35 33.67 7.15 5.21
C PRO A 35 32.71 6.59 6.27
N VAL A 36 32.88 5.34 6.67
CA VAL A 36 32.03 4.71 7.71
C VAL A 36 32.89 4.21 8.86
N SER A 37 32.31 4.12 10.04
CA SER A 37 32.96 3.65 11.28
C SER A 37 32.77 2.15 11.56
N CYS A 38 31.95 1.46 10.76
CA CYS A 38 31.59 0.05 10.90
C CYS A 38 32.53 -0.92 10.16
N GLU A 39 32.33 -2.24 10.36
CA GLU A 39 33.18 -3.28 9.76
C GLU A 39 32.68 -3.77 8.38
N LYS A 40 33.60 -4.39 7.62
CA LYS A 40 33.26 -5.05 6.35
C LYS A 40 32.26 -6.18 6.58
N GLY A 41 31.21 -6.23 5.76
CA GLY A 41 30.18 -7.26 5.80
C GLY A 41 28.89 -6.85 6.50
N GLU A 42 28.91 -5.74 7.24
CA GLU A 42 27.73 -5.15 7.86
C GLU A 42 26.72 -4.63 6.82
N ARG A 43 25.43 -4.66 7.19
CA ARG A 43 24.34 -4.20 6.34
C ARG A 43 24.06 -2.73 6.63
N VAL A 44 24.11 -1.92 5.59
CA VAL A 44 23.83 -0.49 5.64
C VAL A 44 22.59 -0.15 4.82
N ARG A 45 21.76 0.76 5.32
CA ARG A 45 20.71 1.45 4.59
C ARG A 45 21.34 2.64 3.86
N LEU A 46 21.06 2.75 2.57
CA LEU A 46 21.69 3.70 1.68
C LEU A 46 20.61 4.45 0.88
N LYS A 47 20.86 5.72 0.56
CA LYS A 47 20.11 6.49 -0.45
C LYS A 47 21.07 6.78 -1.60
N TYR A 48 20.79 6.25 -2.79
CA TYR A 48 21.66 6.44 -3.95
C TYR A 48 21.68 7.92 -4.38
N LEU A 49 22.85 8.43 -4.76
CA LEU A 49 23.02 9.80 -5.24
C LEU A 49 23.15 9.84 -6.77
N GLY A 50 23.93 8.95 -7.35
CA GLY A 50 24.18 8.96 -8.80
C GLY A 50 25.44 8.22 -9.16
N GLU A 51 25.86 8.34 -10.42
CA GLU A 51 27.08 7.75 -10.93
C GLU A 51 27.91 8.74 -11.73
N LYS A 52 29.22 8.58 -11.66
CA LYS A 52 30.18 9.36 -12.44
C LYS A 52 31.18 8.42 -13.09
N GLU A 53 31.58 8.75 -14.30
CA GLU A 53 32.69 8.05 -14.95
C GLU A 53 34.01 8.43 -14.27
N GLU A 54 34.65 7.46 -13.63
CA GLU A 54 35.99 7.59 -13.08
C GLU A 54 36.92 6.58 -13.75
N PHE A 55 37.99 7.07 -14.39
CA PHE A 55 39.00 6.24 -15.05
C PHE A 55 38.43 5.22 -16.06
N GLY A 56 37.37 5.59 -16.78
CA GLY A 56 36.72 4.73 -17.78
C GLY A 56 35.73 3.72 -17.22
N ASN A 57 35.31 3.85 -15.95
CA ASN A 57 34.27 3.02 -15.34
C ASN A 57 33.23 3.89 -14.62
N ASP A 58 31.96 3.51 -14.71
CA ASP A 58 30.89 4.16 -13.94
C ASP A 58 30.98 3.73 -12.47
N VAL A 59 31.27 4.70 -11.61
CA VAL A 59 31.30 4.53 -10.15
C VAL A 59 30.03 5.16 -9.58
N GLY A 60 29.25 4.36 -8.84
CA GLY A 60 28.07 4.86 -8.16
C GLY A 60 28.41 5.49 -6.81
N PHE A 61 27.56 6.39 -6.33
CA PHE A 61 27.67 7.05 -5.04
C PHE A 61 26.34 6.97 -4.29
N ALA A 62 26.39 6.81 -2.97
CA ALA A 62 25.22 6.79 -2.11
C ALA A 62 25.55 7.38 -0.73
N ILE A 63 24.55 7.91 -0.04
CA ILE A 63 24.65 8.28 1.37
C ILE A 63 24.19 7.13 2.25
N CYS A 64 24.83 6.99 3.41
CA CYS A 64 24.47 6.04 4.45
C CYS A 64 23.44 6.69 5.37
N LEU A 65 22.35 5.96 5.64
CA LEU A 65 21.23 6.42 6.45
C LEU A 65 21.29 5.89 7.90
N ASN A 66 22.28 5.04 8.20
CA ASN A 66 22.57 4.56 9.55
C ASN A 66 23.48 5.57 10.25
N GLU A 67 22.90 6.50 11.01
CA GLU A 67 23.62 7.57 11.71
C GLU A 67 24.73 7.02 12.62
N GLU A 68 24.50 5.88 13.26
CA GLU A 68 25.46 5.21 14.13
C GLU A 68 26.71 4.67 13.39
N MET A 69 26.66 4.55 12.06
CA MET A 69 27.73 4.00 11.22
C MET A 69 28.55 5.08 10.51
N LEU A 70 28.20 6.35 10.67
CA LEU A 70 28.88 7.46 10.01
C LEU A 70 30.20 7.82 10.70
N ALA A 71 31.20 8.22 9.92
CA ALA A 71 32.43 8.81 10.44
C ALA A 71 32.26 10.33 10.69
N ASP A 72 33.09 10.92 11.57
CA ASP A 72 33.00 12.34 11.94
C ASP A 72 33.07 13.34 10.76
N ASN A 73 33.66 12.93 9.63
CA ASN A 73 33.81 13.75 8.42
C ASN A 73 32.80 13.39 7.30
N TYR A 74 31.72 12.68 7.64
CA TYR A 74 30.75 12.20 6.65
C TYR A 74 30.07 13.33 5.90
N ASP A 75 29.60 14.37 6.61
CA ASP A 75 28.86 15.47 6.01
C ASP A 75 29.70 16.24 5.00
N GLU A 76 30.98 16.49 5.31
CA GLU A 76 31.93 17.12 4.38
C GLU A 76 32.14 16.25 3.13
N TRP A 77 32.16 14.93 3.27
CA TRP A 77 32.24 14.02 2.13
C TRP A 77 30.98 14.08 1.26
N VAL A 78 29.79 14.11 1.86
CA VAL A 78 28.51 14.20 1.13
C VAL A 78 28.44 15.49 0.31
N HIS A 79 28.74 16.64 0.92
CA HIS A 79 28.72 17.93 0.23
C HIS A 79 29.71 17.94 -0.96
N ASN A 80 30.96 17.52 -0.72
CA ASN A 80 31.95 17.43 -1.79
C ASN A 80 31.50 16.47 -2.90
N MET A 81 30.82 15.38 -2.57
CA MET A 81 30.39 14.40 -3.56
C MET A 81 29.25 14.93 -4.44
N ILE A 82 28.28 15.61 -3.84
CA ILE A 82 27.18 16.27 -4.56
C ILE A 82 27.74 17.30 -5.54
N ASP A 83 28.67 18.15 -5.09
CA ASP A 83 29.38 19.11 -5.95
C ASP A 83 30.12 18.42 -7.11
N HIS A 84 30.60 17.19 -6.92
CA HIS A 84 31.28 16.44 -7.98
C HIS A 84 30.31 15.78 -8.98
N LEU A 85 29.07 15.48 -8.57
CA LEU A 85 28.05 14.88 -9.41
C LEU A 85 27.34 15.92 -10.29
N ILE A 86 27.16 17.13 -9.78
CA ILE A 86 26.53 18.24 -10.47
C ILE A 86 27.57 18.93 -11.37
N MET A 87 27.20 19.22 -12.62
CA MET A 87 28.10 19.92 -13.53
C MET A 87 28.12 21.43 -13.26
N ASP A 88 29.31 22.03 -13.37
CA ASP A 88 29.52 23.48 -13.28
C ASP A 88 28.92 24.26 -14.47
N GLN A 89 28.31 23.59 -15.44
CA GLN A 89 27.68 24.20 -16.61
C GLN A 89 26.44 23.40 -17.04
N PRO A 90 25.48 24.03 -17.73
CA PRO A 90 24.31 23.32 -18.25
C PRO A 90 24.73 22.19 -19.20
N PRO A 91 24.00 21.05 -19.20
CA PRO A 91 24.30 19.95 -20.10
C PRO A 91 24.05 20.33 -21.57
N ASP A 92 24.91 19.87 -22.46
CA ASP A 92 24.69 19.95 -23.91
C ASP A 92 23.46 19.10 -24.31
N GLN A 93 22.90 19.35 -25.49
CA GLN A 93 21.75 18.58 -25.99
C GLN A 93 22.09 17.09 -26.08
N GLY A 94 21.32 16.26 -25.36
CA GLY A 94 21.54 14.81 -25.25
C GLY A 94 22.56 14.39 -24.18
N GLU A 95 23.26 15.33 -23.54
CA GLU A 95 24.17 15.05 -22.43
C GLU A 95 23.38 14.76 -21.16
N VAL A 96 23.71 13.65 -20.50
CA VAL A 96 23.06 13.21 -19.25
C VAL A 96 23.93 13.57 -18.07
N THR A 97 23.34 14.24 -17.08
CA THR A 97 24.04 14.68 -15.86
C THR A 97 23.09 14.69 -14.65
N TYR A 98 23.56 15.20 -13.51
CA TYR A 98 22.78 15.39 -12.30
C TYR A 98 22.66 16.87 -11.95
N SER A 99 21.59 17.21 -11.26
CA SER A 99 21.32 18.54 -10.74
C SER A 99 20.46 18.46 -9.49
N GLU A 100 20.57 19.42 -8.59
CA GLU A 100 19.55 19.65 -7.56
C GLU A 100 18.37 20.46 -8.11
N ILE A 101 17.20 20.30 -7.50
CA ILE A 101 16.06 21.19 -7.73
C ILE A 101 16.22 22.42 -6.84
N ASP A 102 16.53 23.57 -7.42
CA ASP A 102 16.74 24.83 -6.67
C ASP A 102 15.44 25.53 -6.30
N GLU A 103 14.44 25.46 -7.19
CA GLU A 103 13.18 26.20 -7.07
C GLU A 103 12.06 25.38 -7.71
N ILE A 104 10.93 25.28 -7.01
CA ILE A 104 9.68 24.75 -7.55
C ILE A 104 8.68 25.89 -7.55
N ARG A 105 8.18 26.25 -8.74
CA ARG A 105 7.19 27.31 -8.91
C ARG A 105 5.78 26.76 -8.93
N ASP A 106 4.81 27.66 -9.09
CA ASP A 106 3.42 27.32 -9.39
C ASP A 106 3.35 26.21 -10.46
N ARG A 107 2.40 25.30 -10.29
CA ARG A 107 2.20 24.12 -11.14
C ARG A 107 3.37 23.12 -11.12
N ASN A 108 4.16 23.11 -10.04
CA ASN A 108 5.28 22.20 -9.84
C ASN A 108 6.40 22.35 -10.88
N LEU A 109 6.56 23.51 -11.50
CA LEU A 109 7.62 23.72 -12.49
C LEU A 109 8.97 23.87 -11.80
N GLY A 110 9.78 22.83 -11.90
CA GLY A 110 11.11 22.73 -11.33
C GLY A 110 12.15 23.52 -12.10
N ARG A 111 13.11 24.10 -11.37
CA ARG A 111 14.22 24.86 -11.90
C ARG A 111 15.51 24.51 -11.17
N THR A 112 16.61 24.67 -11.89
CA THR A 112 17.96 24.58 -11.34
C THR A 112 18.85 25.68 -11.92
N THR A 113 19.97 25.95 -11.25
CA THR A 113 21.01 26.88 -11.64
C THR A 113 22.32 26.13 -11.86
N LEU A 114 22.68 25.91 -13.12
CA LEU A 114 23.95 25.28 -13.50
C LEU A 114 24.85 26.31 -14.16
N GLY A 115 26.07 26.49 -13.64
CA GLY A 115 27.03 27.47 -14.16
C GLY A 115 26.52 28.92 -14.18
N GLY A 116 25.64 29.27 -13.23
CA GLY A 116 25.00 30.59 -13.16
C GLY A 116 23.89 30.82 -14.20
N LYS A 117 23.53 29.81 -15.00
CA LYS A 117 22.36 29.85 -15.90
C LYS A 117 21.19 29.11 -15.28
N ARG A 118 19.98 29.66 -15.45
CA ARG A 118 18.74 29.02 -14.98
C ARG A 118 18.24 28.04 -16.03
N ILE A 119 18.09 26.80 -15.65
CA ILE A 119 17.59 25.70 -16.47
C ILE A 119 16.20 25.29 -15.97
N GLN A 120 15.25 25.19 -16.88
CA GLN A 120 13.92 24.66 -16.60
C GLN A 120 13.95 23.13 -16.66
N LEU A 121 13.37 22.49 -15.66
CA LEU A 121 13.30 21.03 -15.54
C LEU A 121 11.95 20.44 -15.95
N GLY A 122 10.95 21.29 -16.23
CA GLY A 122 9.57 20.85 -16.42
C GLY A 122 8.85 20.59 -15.09
N PRO A 123 7.68 19.93 -15.12
CA PRO A 123 6.96 19.61 -13.90
C PRO A 123 7.68 18.53 -13.09
N VAL A 124 7.88 18.74 -11.79
CA VAL A 124 8.62 17.81 -10.91
C VAL A 124 7.79 17.45 -9.67
N GLU A 125 7.95 16.23 -9.17
CA GLU A 125 7.30 15.74 -7.93
C GLU A 125 8.24 15.62 -6.73
N GLY A 126 9.51 16.03 -6.88
CA GLY A 126 10.48 16.11 -5.77
C GLY A 126 10.39 17.40 -4.97
N ASP A 127 11.18 17.49 -3.91
CA ASP A 127 11.33 18.68 -3.07
C ASP A 127 12.51 19.56 -3.52
N VAL A 128 12.53 20.82 -3.10
CA VAL A 128 13.71 21.68 -3.26
C VAL A 128 14.90 21.06 -2.51
N GLY A 129 16.03 20.91 -3.22
CA GLY A 129 17.23 20.21 -2.74
C GLY A 129 17.29 18.73 -3.14
N ASP A 130 16.26 18.15 -3.76
CA ASP A 130 16.35 16.79 -4.28
C ASP A 130 17.26 16.73 -5.52
N LEU A 131 18.11 15.71 -5.55
CA LEU A 131 19.00 15.44 -6.69
C LEU A 131 18.24 14.68 -7.77
N VAL A 132 18.22 15.23 -8.98
CA VAL A 132 17.55 14.65 -10.17
C VAL A 132 18.57 14.32 -11.25
N ARG A 133 18.34 13.20 -11.95
CA ARG A 133 19.05 12.89 -13.19
C ARG A 133 18.37 13.61 -14.35
N ILE A 134 19.14 14.36 -15.12
CA ILE A 134 18.63 15.20 -16.21
C ILE A 134 19.36 14.93 -17.53
N VAL A 135 18.72 15.23 -18.65
CA VAL A 135 19.33 15.27 -19.98
C VAL A 135 19.13 16.63 -20.61
N GLY A 136 20.19 17.22 -21.17
CA GLY A 136 20.08 18.49 -21.89
C GLY A 136 19.13 18.36 -23.08
N ALA A 137 18.16 19.26 -23.19
CA ALA A 137 17.20 19.29 -24.29
C ALA A 137 17.47 20.49 -25.21
N GLU A 138 17.55 21.69 -24.62
CA GLU A 138 17.78 22.96 -25.32
C GLU A 138 18.56 23.94 -24.40
N GLU A 139 18.96 25.11 -24.89
CA GLU A 139 19.91 26.03 -24.22
C GLU A 139 19.57 26.38 -22.76
N ASN A 140 18.28 26.36 -22.38
CA ASN A 140 17.82 26.60 -21.00
C ASN A 140 16.84 25.53 -20.47
N TYR A 141 16.84 24.33 -21.08
CA TYR A 141 15.89 23.27 -20.74
C TYR A 141 16.60 21.93 -20.62
N ALA A 142 16.30 21.19 -19.55
CA ALA A 142 16.77 19.83 -19.36
C ALA A 142 15.63 18.94 -18.88
N LYS A 143 15.50 17.75 -19.48
CA LYS A 143 14.46 16.78 -19.07
C LYS A 143 14.93 15.97 -17.88
N VAL A 144 14.10 15.86 -16.86
CA VAL A 144 14.24 14.89 -15.78
C VAL A 144 14.04 13.49 -16.36
N LEU A 145 15.00 12.60 -16.15
CA LEU A 145 14.97 11.22 -16.62
C LEU A 145 14.38 10.25 -15.61
N THR A 146 14.28 10.67 -14.34
CA THR A 146 13.83 9.82 -13.24
C THR A 146 12.29 9.81 -13.19
N PRO A 147 11.61 8.71 -13.60
CA PRO A 147 10.17 8.75 -13.88
C PRO A 147 9.30 9.13 -12.68
N TYR A 148 9.65 8.66 -11.48
CA TYR A 148 8.87 8.96 -10.28
C TYR A 148 9.10 10.39 -9.73
N LEU A 149 10.07 11.14 -10.29
CA LEU A 149 10.28 12.56 -9.99
C LEU A 149 9.70 13.48 -11.07
N GLN A 150 9.23 12.90 -12.17
CA GLN A 150 8.50 13.62 -13.21
C GLN A 150 7.09 13.89 -12.71
N GLY A 151 6.65 15.14 -12.75
CA GLY A 151 5.27 15.47 -12.41
C GLY A 151 4.28 15.14 -13.52
N LYS A 152 2.99 15.10 -13.19
CA LYS A 152 1.86 14.79 -14.10
C LYS A 152 2.02 15.36 -15.52
N ASN A 153 1.79 14.50 -16.52
CA ASN A 153 1.86 14.79 -17.96
C ASN A 153 3.22 15.39 -18.38
N TYR A 154 4.31 14.88 -17.79
CA TYR A 154 5.66 15.43 -17.91
C TYR A 154 6.09 15.74 -19.34
N GLU A 155 6.08 14.73 -20.22
CA GLU A 155 6.59 14.88 -21.59
C GLU A 155 5.81 15.93 -22.37
N VAL A 156 4.49 15.95 -22.22
CA VAL A 156 3.63 16.92 -22.90
C VAL A 156 3.89 18.33 -22.38
N ARG A 157 3.85 18.52 -21.06
CA ARG A 157 4.05 19.83 -20.42
C ARG A 157 5.46 20.36 -20.65
N PHE A 158 6.47 19.49 -20.66
CA PHE A 158 7.84 19.86 -20.99
C PHE A 158 7.96 20.33 -22.44
N LYS A 159 7.33 19.66 -23.40
CA LYS A 159 7.33 20.11 -24.81
C LYS A 159 6.68 21.47 -25.00
N ILE A 160 5.58 21.74 -24.28
CA ILE A 160 4.95 23.07 -24.29
C ILE A 160 5.93 24.12 -23.72
N LEU A 161 6.56 23.78 -22.59
CA LEU A 161 7.53 24.63 -21.90
C LEU A 161 8.78 24.95 -22.73
N SER A 162 9.31 23.98 -23.47
CA SER A 162 10.45 24.17 -24.36
C SER A 162 10.05 24.68 -25.75
N GLY A 163 8.77 24.89 -26.03
CA GLY A 163 8.30 25.42 -27.32
C GLY A 163 8.33 24.43 -28.48
N GLN A 164 8.38 23.12 -28.20
CA GLN A 164 8.35 22.01 -29.19
C GLN A 164 6.91 21.71 -29.63
N PHE A 165 6.20 22.73 -30.13
CA PHE A 165 4.77 22.63 -30.46
C PHE A 165 4.49 21.74 -31.68
N ASP A 166 5.45 21.61 -32.59
CA ASP A 166 5.38 20.76 -33.78
C ASP A 166 5.33 19.26 -33.45
N GLU A 167 5.73 18.89 -32.24
CA GLU A 167 5.61 17.52 -31.72
C GLU A 167 4.29 17.23 -30.99
N LEU A 168 3.40 18.23 -30.90
CA LEU A 168 2.11 18.11 -30.23
C LEU A 168 0.97 17.97 -31.26
N PRO A 169 -0.10 17.22 -30.94
CA PRO A 169 -1.25 17.01 -31.82
C PRO A 169 -2.15 18.24 -31.97
N ILE A 170 -1.89 19.33 -31.25
CA ILE A 170 -2.64 20.59 -31.32
C ILE A 170 -1.69 21.78 -31.46
N SER A 171 -2.15 22.82 -32.15
CA SER A 171 -1.44 24.06 -32.43
C SER A 171 -2.29 25.29 -32.12
N ILE A 172 -1.62 26.44 -31.96
CA ILE A 172 -2.31 27.72 -31.82
C ILE A 172 -3.15 28.00 -33.07
N GLY A 173 -4.43 28.33 -32.87
CA GLY A 173 -5.43 28.54 -33.91
C GLY A 173 -6.34 27.34 -34.15
N ASP A 174 -5.99 26.14 -33.66
CA ASP A 174 -6.78 24.94 -33.84
C ASP A 174 -8.12 25.04 -33.11
N LYS A 175 -9.14 24.42 -33.71
CA LYS A 175 -10.42 24.18 -33.07
C LYS A 175 -10.42 22.80 -32.45
N ILE A 176 -10.79 22.75 -31.19
CA ILE A 176 -10.83 21.53 -30.38
C ILE A 176 -12.22 21.32 -29.83
N THR A 177 -12.53 20.07 -29.51
CA THR A 177 -13.69 19.72 -28.69
C THR A 177 -13.16 18.99 -27.46
N THR A 178 -13.50 19.47 -26.28
CA THR A 178 -13.08 18.85 -25.02
C THR A 178 -14.20 18.90 -23.99
N THR A 179 -14.01 18.23 -22.87
CA THR A 179 -14.89 18.33 -21.69
C THR A 179 -14.12 19.08 -20.61
N ILE A 180 -14.77 20.00 -19.91
CA ILE A 180 -14.15 20.64 -18.75
C ILE A 180 -13.93 19.58 -17.68
N SER A 181 -12.68 19.29 -17.38
CA SER A 181 -12.26 18.24 -16.46
C SER A 181 -11.91 18.75 -15.07
N ASP A 182 -11.53 20.01 -14.94
CA ASP A 182 -11.15 20.59 -13.64
C ASP A 182 -11.33 22.11 -13.57
N ILE A 183 -11.17 22.67 -12.37
CA ILE A 183 -10.99 24.11 -12.15
C ILE A 183 -9.74 24.33 -11.31
N GLU A 184 -8.72 24.95 -11.89
CA GLU A 184 -7.47 25.31 -11.22
C GLU A 184 -7.37 26.83 -11.11
N ASN A 185 -7.19 27.37 -9.90
CA ASN A 185 -7.07 28.83 -9.67
C ASN A 185 -8.20 29.65 -10.35
N ASN A 186 -9.45 29.17 -10.25
CA ASN A 186 -10.64 29.74 -10.92
C ASN A 186 -10.61 29.70 -12.46
N THR A 187 -9.70 28.93 -13.07
CA THR A 187 -9.61 28.72 -14.51
C THR A 187 -10.12 27.33 -14.87
N LEU A 188 -11.01 27.24 -15.85
CA LEU A 188 -11.53 25.96 -16.33
C LEU A 188 -10.43 25.22 -17.11
N VAL A 189 -10.28 23.92 -16.85
CA VAL A 189 -9.26 23.08 -17.49
C VAL A 189 -9.94 21.97 -18.28
N GLY A 190 -9.60 21.84 -19.56
CA GLY A 190 -9.96 20.70 -20.40
C GLY A 190 -8.71 20.03 -20.96
N TYR A 191 -8.90 18.87 -21.60
CA TYR A 191 -7.80 18.07 -22.15
C TYR A 191 -8.05 17.62 -23.58
N VAL A 192 -7.00 17.55 -24.39
CA VAL A 192 -6.99 16.86 -25.70
C VAL A 192 -5.86 15.83 -25.65
N GLY A 193 -6.22 14.56 -25.46
CA GLY A 193 -5.25 13.57 -24.98
C GLY A 193 -4.74 13.99 -23.60
N ASP A 194 -3.43 13.93 -23.36
CA ASP A 194 -2.81 14.35 -22.09
C ASP A 194 -2.48 15.86 -22.04
N ILE A 195 -2.95 16.66 -23.00
CA ILE A 195 -2.58 18.07 -23.15
C ILE A 195 -3.54 18.97 -22.36
N PRO A 196 -3.06 19.66 -21.30
CA PRO A 196 -3.89 20.58 -20.55
C PRO A 196 -4.16 21.86 -21.35
N ILE A 197 -5.43 22.25 -21.40
CA ILE A 197 -5.90 23.48 -22.03
C ILE A 197 -6.70 24.28 -21.00
N TRP A 198 -6.28 25.51 -20.76
CA TRP A 198 -6.87 26.41 -19.79
C TRP A 198 -7.79 27.42 -20.49
N PHE A 199 -8.93 27.69 -19.88
CA PHE A 199 -9.94 28.63 -20.36
C PHE A 199 -10.17 29.73 -19.29
N PRO A 200 -9.36 30.81 -19.28
CA PRO A 200 -9.33 31.80 -18.18
C PRO A 200 -10.60 32.65 -18.04
N ASP A 201 -11.30 32.89 -19.15
CA ASP A 201 -12.45 33.77 -19.23
C ASP A 201 -13.62 33.06 -19.93
N ALA A 202 -14.17 32.02 -19.30
CA ALA A 202 -15.26 31.26 -19.92
C ALA A 202 -16.39 30.90 -18.95
N ASP A 203 -17.62 30.96 -19.47
CA ASP A 203 -18.85 30.56 -18.79
C ASP A 203 -19.18 29.12 -19.20
N ALA A 204 -18.53 28.16 -18.52
CA ALA A 204 -18.81 26.74 -18.65
C ALA A 204 -18.66 26.06 -17.28
N GLU A 205 -19.25 24.88 -17.17
CA GLU A 205 -19.23 24.09 -15.94
C GLU A 205 -18.39 22.83 -16.09
N ILE A 206 -17.95 22.25 -14.96
CA ILE A 206 -17.30 20.94 -14.94
C ILE A 206 -18.21 19.90 -15.60
N ALA A 207 -17.60 18.97 -16.32
CA ALA A 207 -18.24 17.97 -17.16
C ALA A 207 -18.99 18.52 -18.37
N GLN A 208 -19.04 19.83 -18.58
CA GLN A 208 -19.66 20.40 -19.76
C GLN A 208 -18.75 20.16 -20.96
N LYS A 209 -19.31 19.64 -22.05
CA LYS A 209 -18.61 19.56 -23.32
C LYS A 209 -18.54 20.96 -23.94
N VAL A 210 -17.38 21.31 -24.48
CA VAL A 210 -17.10 22.63 -25.05
C VAL A 210 -16.31 22.50 -26.35
N ASP A 211 -16.60 23.39 -27.30
CA ASP A 211 -15.71 23.65 -28.41
C ASP A 211 -14.84 24.85 -28.07
N GLY A 212 -13.53 24.66 -28.13
CA GLY A 212 -12.54 25.70 -27.87
C GLY A 212 -11.76 26.05 -29.13
N GLN A 213 -11.21 27.26 -29.16
CA GLN A 213 -10.13 27.61 -30.07
C GLN A 213 -8.87 27.87 -29.26
N ILE A 214 -7.76 27.23 -29.63
CA ILE A 214 -6.47 27.48 -28.97
C ILE A 214 -5.99 28.89 -29.37
N THR A 215 -5.86 29.79 -28.40
CA THR A 215 -5.47 31.19 -28.62
C THR A 215 -4.00 31.46 -28.31
N GLY A 216 -3.38 30.63 -27.47
CA GLY A 216 -1.99 30.79 -27.09
C GLY A 216 -1.47 29.65 -26.22
N CYS A 217 -0.32 29.88 -25.59
CA CYS A 217 0.28 29.00 -24.60
C CYS A 217 0.87 29.85 -23.48
N ASP A 218 0.89 29.31 -22.27
CA ASP A 218 1.62 29.88 -21.14
C ASP A 218 2.38 28.76 -20.44
N ALA A 219 3.69 28.97 -20.27
CA ALA A 219 4.64 28.02 -19.70
C ALA A 219 4.42 26.58 -20.19
N ASP A 220 3.58 25.80 -19.53
CA ASP A 220 3.44 24.35 -19.63
C ASP A 220 2.05 23.87 -20.11
N HIS A 221 1.16 24.77 -20.52
CA HIS A 221 -0.19 24.43 -21.00
C HIS A 221 -0.61 25.34 -22.16
N PHE A 222 -1.67 24.93 -22.87
CA PHE A 222 -2.31 25.77 -23.88
C PHE A 222 -3.39 26.66 -23.27
N ILE A 223 -3.58 27.84 -23.84
CA ILE A 223 -4.68 28.74 -23.51
C ILE A 223 -5.70 28.64 -24.64
N GLY A 224 -6.96 28.43 -24.28
CA GLY A 224 -8.08 28.40 -25.20
C GLY A 224 -9.14 29.43 -24.85
N GLU A 225 -9.97 29.75 -25.86
CA GLU A 225 -11.22 30.49 -25.72
C GLU A 225 -12.37 29.53 -26.02
N ILE A 226 -13.40 29.50 -25.17
CA ILE A 226 -14.59 28.67 -25.41
C ILE A 226 -15.46 29.37 -26.46
N VAL A 227 -15.66 28.68 -27.59
CA VAL A 227 -16.47 29.16 -28.72
C VAL A 227 -17.93 28.72 -28.56
N ASN A 228 -18.16 27.47 -28.13
CA ASN A 228 -19.49 26.94 -27.87
C ASN A 228 -19.47 26.06 -26.61
N THR A 229 -20.57 26.08 -25.88
CA THR A 229 -20.85 25.15 -24.79
C THR A 229 -22.03 24.26 -25.18
N TYR A 230 -22.01 23.01 -24.71
CA TYR A 230 -23.06 22.03 -24.96
C TYR A 230 -23.72 21.65 -23.63
N ASP A 231 -25.03 21.44 -23.63
CA ASP A 231 -25.76 20.99 -22.42
C ASP A 231 -25.53 19.49 -22.11
N GLU A 232 -24.87 18.76 -23.01
CA GLU A 232 -24.54 17.35 -22.82
C GLU A 232 -23.31 17.19 -21.92
N PRO A 233 -23.41 16.44 -20.80
CA PRO A 233 -22.24 16.13 -19.99
C PRO A 233 -21.30 15.19 -20.78
N GLY A 234 -20.05 15.62 -20.91
CA GLY A 234 -18.98 14.82 -21.49
C GLY A 234 -18.38 13.84 -20.48
N ARG A 235 -17.67 12.83 -20.98
CA ARG A 235 -16.87 11.95 -20.13
C ARG A 235 -15.67 12.74 -19.61
N ILE A 236 -15.48 12.75 -18.29
CA ILE A 236 -14.35 13.44 -17.68
C ILE A 236 -13.13 12.51 -17.64
N GLU A 237 -12.11 12.84 -18.42
CA GLU A 237 -10.78 12.21 -18.38
C GLU A 237 -9.83 13.15 -17.62
N HIS A 238 -8.89 12.61 -16.83
CA HIS A 238 -7.93 13.38 -16.02
C HIS A 238 -8.51 14.33 -14.94
N SER A 239 -9.72 14.08 -14.42
CA SER A 239 -10.29 14.93 -13.36
C SER A 239 -9.56 14.83 -12.02
N SER A 240 -9.55 15.91 -11.25
CA SER A 240 -9.33 15.82 -9.80
C SER A 240 -10.51 15.16 -9.08
N HIS A 241 -10.29 14.76 -7.82
CA HIS A 241 -11.38 14.32 -6.94
C HIS A 241 -12.47 15.39 -6.80
N TRP A 242 -12.07 16.66 -6.70
CA TRP A 242 -13.01 17.77 -6.51
C TRP A 242 -13.92 17.97 -7.73
N ALA A 243 -13.37 17.91 -8.95
CA ALA A 243 -14.15 18.00 -10.17
C ALA A 243 -15.21 16.87 -10.26
N ARG A 244 -14.86 15.65 -9.86
CA ARG A 244 -15.81 14.53 -9.77
C ARG A 244 -16.92 14.78 -8.74
N MET A 245 -16.57 15.38 -7.60
CA MET A 245 -17.58 15.74 -6.58
C MET A 245 -18.53 16.83 -7.08
N GLN A 246 -18.04 17.83 -7.81
CA GLN A 246 -18.88 18.85 -8.43
C GLN A 246 -19.81 18.25 -9.50
N TRP A 247 -19.30 17.34 -10.33
CA TRP A 247 -20.12 16.62 -11.30
C TRP A 247 -21.26 15.83 -10.64
N LEU A 248 -20.97 15.14 -9.53
CA LEU A 248 -22.01 14.47 -8.74
C LEU A 248 -23.04 15.46 -8.18
N ARG A 249 -22.63 16.65 -7.72
CA ARG A 249 -23.55 17.70 -7.25
C ARG A 249 -24.50 18.14 -8.36
N GLN A 250 -23.98 18.41 -9.56
CA GLN A 250 -24.78 18.76 -10.73
C GLN A 250 -25.71 17.62 -11.14
N SER A 251 -25.29 16.37 -10.93
CA SER A 251 -26.11 15.17 -11.15
C SER A 251 -27.18 14.94 -10.06
N GLY A 252 -27.36 15.88 -9.12
CA GLY A 252 -28.42 15.86 -8.11
C GLY A 252 -28.01 15.27 -6.75
N PHE A 253 -26.71 15.12 -6.47
CA PHE A 253 -26.19 14.65 -5.18
C PHE A 253 -25.60 15.82 -4.36
N ALA A 254 -26.45 16.63 -3.73
CA ALA A 254 -26.04 17.84 -2.97
C ALA A 254 -25.43 17.54 -1.57
N ASP A 255 -24.73 18.51 -0.97
CA ASP A 255 -24.11 18.52 0.37
C ASP A 255 -22.97 17.50 0.61
N ASP A 256 -23.21 16.20 0.38
CA ASP A 256 -22.21 15.11 0.41
C ASP A 256 -22.38 14.18 -0.81
N PRO A 257 -21.73 14.50 -1.93
CA PRO A 257 -22.05 13.87 -3.21
C PRO A 257 -21.66 12.39 -3.27
N LEU A 258 -20.49 12.03 -2.71
CA LEU A 258 -20.01 10.66 -2.72
C LEU A 258 -20.86 9.78 -1.79
N HIS A 259 -21.18 10.27 -0.59
CA HIS A 259 -22.00 9.51 0.35
C HIS A 259 -23.40 9.28 -0.21
N ASN A 260 -24.03 10.31 -0.78
CA ASN A 260 -25.35 10.20 -1.41
C ASN A 260 -25.33 9.28 -2.64
N PHE A 261 -24.27 9.32 -3.44
CA PHE A 261 -24.09 8.38 -4.56
C PHE A 261 -23.99 6.94 -4.05
N THR A 262 -23.14 6.72 -3.04
CA THR A 262 -22.92 5.40 -2.43
C THR A 262 -24.21 4.84 -1.84
N GLN A 263 -24.99 5.68 -1.15
CA GLN A 263 -26.32 5.34 -0.66
C GLN A 263 -27.23 4.80 -1.75
N LYS A 264 -27.36 5.54 -2.87
CA LYS A 264 -28.19 5.09 -4.00
C LYS A 264 -27.63 3.85 -4.70
N PHE A 265 -26.31 3.74 -4.80
CA PHE A 265 -25.65 2.63 -5.50
C PHE A 265 -25.76 1.30 -4.71
N ILE A 266 -25.55 1.34 -3.40
CA ILE A 266 -25.64 0.17 -2.52
C ILE A 266 -27.09 -0.13 -2.14
N HIS A 267 -28.01 0.84 -2.36
CA HIS A 267 -29.42 0.77 -1.98
C HIS A 267 -29.62 0.58 -0.46
N HIS A 268 -28.85 1.33 0.33
CA HIS A 268 -28.89 1.25 1.79
C HIS A 268 -28.98 2.64 2.42
N ASP A 269 -29.60 2.75 3.60
CA ASP A 269 -29.68 4.03 4.32
C ASP A 269 -28.31 4.58 4.73
N GLN A 270 -28.20 5.91 4.78
CA GLN A 270 -26.92 6.59 5.08
C GLN A 270 -26.33 6.19 6.43
N ILE A 271 -27.17 5.97 7.44
CA ILE A 271 -26.75 5.55 8.78
C ILE A 271 -26.03 4.19 8.79
N ASN A 272 -26.24 3.39 7.74
CA ASN A 272 -25.66 2.07 7.56
C ASN A 272 -24.42 2.10 6.65
N LEU A 273 -23.95 3.28 6.27
CA LEU A 273 -22.71 3.49 5.51
C LEU A 273 -21.63 4.15 6.39
N PRO A 274 -20.35 4.00 6.04
CA PRO A 274 -19.28 4.66 6.78
C PRO A 274 -19.21 6.17 6.48
N ASP A 275 -18.88 7.00 7.47
CA ASP A 275 -18.72 8.45 7.25
C ASP A 275 -17.39 8.82 6.54
N ALA A 276 -16.36 7.98 6.68
CA ALA A 276 -15.03 8.28 6.16
C ALA A 276 -14.93 8.02 4.64
N THR A 277 -14.47 9.01 3.87
CA THR A 277 -14.34 8.98 2.41
C THR A 277 -13.64 7.71 1.89
N ASP A 278 -12.51 7.32 2.48
CA ASP A 278 -11.77 6.14 2.04
C ASP A 278 -12.57 4.84 2.25
N ARG A 279 -13.33 4.77 3.35
CA ARG A 279 -14.19 3.62 3.64
C ARG A 279 -15.43 3.60 2.76
N LEU A 280 -15.99 4.75 2.40
CA LEU A 280 -17.05 4.85 1.39
C LEU A 280 -16.56 4.35 0.04
N ARG A 281 -15.36 4.76 -0.37
CA ARG A 281 -14.71 4.28 -1.59
C ARG A 281 -14.54 2.76 -1.56
N ASP A 282 -14.01 2.22 -0.47
CA ASP A 282 -13.85 0.78 -0.27
C ASP A 282 -15.19 0.03 -0.37
N ALA A 283 -16.23 0.54 0.28
CA ALA A 283 -17.58 -0.03 0.27
C ALA A 283 -18.15 -0.04 -1.16
N LEU A 284 -18.03 1.08 -1.86
CA LEU A 284 -18.52 1.24 -3.23
C LEU A 284 -17.83 0.26 -4.19
N VAL A 285 -16.50 0.15 -4.11
CA VAL A 285 -15.73 -0.77 -4.95
C VAL A 285 -16.06 -2.22 -4.62
N ALA A 286 -16.11 -2.58 -3.33
CA ALA A 286 -16.44 -3.95 -2.91
C ALA A 286 -17.83 -4.36 -3.39
N GLU A 287 -18.81 -3.47 -3.27
CA GLU A 287 -20.17 -3.74 -3.73
C GLU A 287 -20.24 -3.86 -5.26
N ALA A 288 -19.53 -3.00 -6.00
CA ALA A 288 -19.43 -3.11 -7.45
C ALA A 288 -18.81 -4.44 -7.88
N ILE A 289 -17.82 -4.97 -7.16
CA ILE A 289 -17.25 -6.30 -7.44
C ILE A 289 -18.31 -7.40 -7.23
N ARG A 290 -19.11 -7.34 -6.16
CA ARG A 290 -20.19 -8.31 -5.90
C ARG A 290 -21.27 -8.27 -6.98
N LEU A 291 -21.68 -7.06 -7.40
CA LEU A 291 -22.62 -6.85 -8.50
C LEU A 291 -22.07 -7.37 -9.82
N ALA A 292 -20.81 -7.08 -10.15
CA ALA A 292 -20.16 -7.57 -11.36
C ALA A 292 -20.13 -9.10 -11.43
N ILE A 293 -19.85 -9.77 -10.30
CA ILE A 293 -19.85 -11.22 -10.23
C ILE A 293 -21.27 -11.77 -10.39
N ALA A 294 -22.26 -11.19 -9.70
CA ALA A 294 -23.65 -11.63 -9.82
C ALA A 294 -24.14 -11.54 -11.28
N ASP A 295 -23.93 -10.38 -11.91
CA ASP A 295 -24.28 -10.11 -13.32
C ASP A 295 -23.61 -11.11 -14.27
N LYS A 296 -22.29 -11.32 -14.12
CA LYS A 296 -21.53 -12.21 -15.00
C LYS A 296 -21.73 -13.70 -14.75
N VAL A 297 -22.16 -14.09 -13.56
CA VAL A 297 -22.55 -15.46 -13.26
C VAL A 297 -23.88 -15.79 -13.93
N GLU A 298 -24.84 -14.86 -13.93
CA GLU A 298 -26.13 -15.04 -14.62
C GLU A 298 -25.97 -15.17 -16.15
N GLU A 299 -24.99 -14.48 -16.74
CA GLU A 299 -24.64 -14.60 -18.16
C GLU A 299 -23.97 -15.94 -18.54
N SER A 300 -23.52 -16.73 -17.56
CA SER A 300 -22.73 -17.94 -17.78
C SER A 300 -23.59 -19.20 -17.76
N ASP A 301 -23.67 -19.91 -18.88
CA ASP A 301 -24.28 -21.25 -19.00
C ASP A 301 -23.47 -22.38 -18.31
N GLY A 302 -22.42 -22.04 -17.56
CA GLY A 302 -21.53 -23.00 -16.93
C GLY A 302 -22.15 -23.70 -15.73
N ALA A 303 -21.85 -24.99 -15.55
CA ALA A 303 -22.30 -25.77 -14.38
C ALA A 303 -21.75 -25.26 -13.03
N TYR A 304 -20.77 -24.35 -13.05
CA TYR A 304 -20.20 -23.72 -11.86
C TYR A 304 -20.07 -22.20 -12.08
N PRO A 305 -20.58 -21.36 -11.16
CA PRO A 305 -20.58 -19.91 -11.32
C PRO A 305 -19.15 -19.37 -11.18
N ARG A 306 -18.50 -19.06 -12.31
CA ARG A 306 -17.16 -18.48 -12.32
C ARG A 306 -17.04 -17.38 -13.37
N VAL A 307 -16.26 -16.36 -13.05
CA VAL A 307 -16.05 -15.18 -13.89
C VAL A 307 -14.56 -14.87 -13.96
N HIS A 308 -14.05 -14.56 -15.15
CA HIS A 308 -12.66 -14.16 -15.32
C HIS A 308 -12.44 -12.73 -14.81
N ILE A 309 -11.29 -12.46 -14.17
CA ILE A 309 -10.95 -11.15 -13.58
C ILE A 309 -11.06 -10.00 -14.56
N SER A 310 -10.72 -10.21 -15.84
CA SER A 310 -10.83 -9.15 -16.85
C SER A 310 -12.27 -8.67 -17.05
N GLY A 311 -13.25 -9.58 -16.96
CA GLY A 311 -14.66 -9.25 -17.07
C GLY A 311 -15.15 -8.45 -15.87
N ILE A 312 -14.76 -8.87 -14.66
CA ILE A 312 -15.07 -8.15 -13.40
C ILE A 312 -14.43 -6.76 -13.44
N GLN A 313 -13.14 -6.68 -13.75
CA GLN A 313 -12.40 -5.41 -13.79
C GLN A 313 -13.01 -4.45 -14.83
N HIS A 314 -13.30 -4.94 -16.04
CA HIS A 314 -13.93 -4.11 -17.08
C HIS A 314 -15.27 -3.56 -16.61
N TRP A 315 -16.13 -4.40 -16.02
CA TRP A 315 -17.43 -3.99 -15.49
C TRP A 315 -17.28 -2.92 -14.41
N VAL A 316 -16.44 -3.19 -13.40
CA VAL A 316 -16.27 -2.31 -12.23
C VAL A 316 -15.65 -0.97 -12.65
N THR A 317 -14.58 -1.00 -13.45
CA THR A 317 -13.95 0.22 -13.96
C THR A 317 -14.90 1.03 -14.83
N HIS A 318 -15.68 0.39 -15.72
CA HIS A 318 -16.64 1.10 -16.56
C HIS A 318 -17.73 1.81 -15.72
N LYS A 319 -18.16 1.22 -14.60
CA LYS A 319 -19.19 1.81 -13.73
C LYS A 319 -18.64 2.91 -12.80
N LEU A 320 -17.42 2.74 -12.29
CA LEU A 320 -16.91 3.60 -11.22
C LEU A 320 -15.84 4.61 -11.65
N ALA A 321 -15.23 4.49 -12.84
CA ALA A 321 -14.14 5.38 -13.25
C ALA A 321 -14.54 6.87 -13.29
N ALA A 322 -15.79 7.19 -13.65
CA ALA A 322 -16.28 8.56 -13.63
C ALA A 322 -16.35 9.18 -12.21
N ILE A 323 -16.32 8.33 -11.17
CA ILE A 323 -16.52 8.71 -9.77
C ILE A 323 -15.21 8.63 -8.99
N LEU A 324 -14.44 7.57 -9.24
CA LEU A 324 -13.21 7.27 -8.51
C LEU A 324 -11.94 7.62 -9.30
N GLY A 325 -12.06 7.91 -10.59
CA GLY A 325 -10.93 7.94 -11.52
C GLY A 325 -10.61 6.56 -12.10
N ASN A 326 -9.83 6.53 -13.17
CA ASN A 326 -9.43 5.30 -13.84
C ASN A 326 -8.29 4.63 -13.05
N PRO A 327 -8.43 3.38 -12.57
CA PRO A 327 -7.41 2.68 -11.78
C PRO A 327 -6.18 2.22 -12.61
N LYS A 328 -6.14 2.52 -13.91
CA LYS A 328 -5.06 2.12 -14.83
C LYS A 328 -4.22 3.28 -15.34
N GLU A 329 -4.48 4.50 -14.89
CA GLU A 329 -3.60 5.65 -15.18
C GLU A 329 -2.30 5.50 -14.37
N GLU A 330 -1.15 5.87 -14.95
CA GLU A 330 0.18 5.62 -14.37
C GLU A 330 0.35 6.20 -12.95
N ASP A 331 -0.37 7.28 -12.63
CA ASP A 331 -0.36 7.96 -11.33
C ASP A 331 -1.54 7.59 -10.42
N SER A 332 -2.37 6.60 -10.82
CA SER A 332 -3.56 6.21 -10.08
C SER A 332 -3.32 5.01 -9.17
N GLU A 333 -3.81 5.10 -7.93
CA GLU A 333 -3.92 3.95 -7.04
C GLU A 333 -4.85 2.91 -7.68
N ASP A 334 -4.36 1.69 -7.96
CA ASP A 334 -5.17 0.58 -8.51
C ASP A 334 -6.15 0.06 -7.44
N TRP A 335 -7.15 0.89 -7.18
CA TRP A 335 -8.16 0.69 -6.15
C TRP A 335 -8.91 -0.62 -6.37
N PHE A 336 -9.03 -1.10 -7.62
CA PHE A 336 -9.68 -2.37 -7.92
C PHE A 336 -8.88 -3.54 -7.34
N ASN A 337 -7.60 -3.64 -7.68
CA ASN A 337 -6.76 -4.74 -7.21
C ASN A 337 -6.52 -4.65 -5.70
N MET A 338 -6.41 -3.45 -5.13
CA MET A 338 -6.28 -3.25 -3.69
C MET A 338 -7.48 -3.80 -2.93
N ILE A 339 -8.71 -3.55 -3.36
CA ILE A 339 -9.93 -4.06 -2.71
C ILE A 339 -10.13 -5.56 -2.99
N LEU A 340 -9.73 -6.03 -4.17
CA LEU A 340 -9.85 -7.43 -4.53
C LEU A 340 -8.89 -8.32 -3.73
N LYS A 341 -7.58 -7.99 -3.68
CA LYS A 341 -6.54 -8.91 -3.16
C LYS A 341 -5.20 -8.28 -2.71
N ASP A 342 -4.83 -7.08 -3.15
CA ASP A 342 -3.41 -6.65 -3.13
C ASP A 342 -3.01 -5.70 -1.99
N ARG A 343 -3.93 -5.38 -1.06
CA ARG A 343 -3.60 -4.53 0.11
C ARG A 343 -3.43 -5.30 1.42
N SER A 344 -2.71 -4.68 2.36
CA SER A 344 -2.49 -5.18 3.73
C SER A 344 -3.75 -5.17 4.62
N GLY A 345 -4.78 -4.42 4.24
CA GLY A 345 -6.07 -4.31 4.91
C GLY A 345 -7.08 -5.40 4.52
N PRO A 346 -8.39 -5.24 4.83
CA PRO A 346 -9.40 -6.19 4.39
C PRO A 346 -9.42 -6.22 2.86
N THR A 347 -9.54 -7.41 2.28
CA THR A 347 -9.85 -7.59 0.85
C THR A 347 -10.99 -8.56 0.72
N ILE A 348 -11.76 -8.44 -0.37
CA ILE A 348 -12.94 -9.30 -0.57
C ILE A 348 -12.56 -10.80 -0.62
N THR A 349 -11.37 -11.11 -1.17
CA THR A 349 -10.81 -12.46 -1.20
C THR A 349 -10.30 -12.93 0.17
N PHE A 350 -9.70 -12.03 0.96
CA PHE A 350 -9.20 -12.36 2.29
C PHE A 350 -10.33 -12.59 3.30
N LEU A 351 -11.41 -11.80 3.20
CA LEU A 351 -12.64 -12.01 3.98
C LEU A 351 -13.33 -13.31 3.59
N GLY A 352 -13.24 -13.70 2.31
CA GLY A 352 -13.82 -14.94 1.80
C GLY A 352 -15.22 -14.74 1.19
N ASP A 353 -15.58 -13.51 0.84
CA ASP A 353 -16.77 -13.20 0.05
C ASP A 353 -16.66 -13.81 -1.36
N ILE A 354 -15.45 -13.89 -1.90
CA ILE A 354 -15.17 -14.41 -3.24
C ILE A 354 -14.00 -15.39 -3.17
N LEU A 355 -14.14 -16.49 -3.89
CA LEU A 355 -13.12 -17.52 -4.03
C LEU A 355 -12.25 -17.24 -5.25
N ASN A 356 -10.94 -17.13 -5.05
CA ASN A 356 -9.96 -17.05 -6.13
C ASN A 356 -9.66 -18.47 -6.65
N LEU A 357 -9.82 -18.68 -7.96
CA LEU A 357 -9.61 -19.93 -8.67
C LEU A 357 -8.34 -19.83 -9.54
N SER A 358 -7.97 -20.93 -10.20
CA SER A 358 -6.84 -20.93 -11.13
C SER A 358 -7.08 -20.00 -12.34
N GLU A 359 -5.99 -19.54 -12.97
CA GLU A 359 -6.03 -18.82 -14.26
C GLU A 359 -6.83 -17.50 -14.21
N GLY A 360 -6.92 -16.85 -13.05
CA GLY A 360 -7.59 -15.56 -12.91
C GLY A 360 -9.11 -15.64 -12.88
N TYR A 361 -9.69 -16.82 -12.65
CA TYR A 361 -11.12 -16.96 -12.41
C TYR A 361 -11.48 -16.75 -10.94
N TYR A 362 -12.68 -16.22 -10.72
CA TYR A 362 -13.25 -16.00 -9.40
C TYR A 362 -14.66 -16.56 -9.35
N ALA A 363 -15.11 -16.98 -8.17
CA ALA A 363 -16.46 -17.45 -7.93
C ALA A 363 -17.04 -16.83 -6.66
N PRO A 364 -18.36 -16.54 -6.62
CA PRO A 364 -18.98 -16.09 -5.39
C PRO A 364 -18.85 -17.20 -4.32
N SER A 365 -18.48 -16.82 -3.10
CA SER A 365 -18.45 -17.74 -1.97
C SER A 365 -19.88 -18.07 -1.53
N PRO A 366 -20.15 -19.28 -1.01
CA PRO A 366 -21.43 -19.61 -0.39
C PRO A 366 -21.76 -18.62 0.74
N THR A 367 -22.99 -18.13 0.75
CA THR A 367 -23.50 -17.25 1.80
C THR A 367 -23.49 -17.96 3.16
N HIS A 368 -22.88 -17.33 4.16
CA HIS A 368 -22.95 -17.72 5.56
C HIS A 368 -22.71 -16.49 6.45
N ALA A 369 -23.04 -16.63 7.73
CA ALA A 369 -22.83 -15.60 8.73
C ALA A 369 -21.96 -16.11 9.88
N VAL A 370 -21.24 -15.20 10.54
CA VAL A 370 -20.42 -15.51 11.72
C VAL A 370 -20.82 -14.57 12.84
N MET A 371 -21.43 -15.11 13.91
CA MET A 371 -21.92 -14.30 15.02
C MET A 371 -20.77 -13.54 15.70
N THR A 372 -20.92 -12.23 15.84
CA THR A 372 -20.03 -11.40 16.66
C THR A 372 -20.52 -11.36 18.10
N ASN A 373 -21.84 -11.30 18.29
CA ASN A 373 -22.53 -11.39 19.57
C ASN A 373 -23.93 -12.02 19.38
N SER A 374 -24.85 -11.88 20.33
CA SER A 374 -26.19 -12.50 20.23
C SER A 374 -27.13 -11.88 19.19
N SER A 375 -26.82 -10.69 18.67
CA SER A 375 -27.68 -9.93 17.76
C SER A 375 -26.98 -9.42 16.50
N ASN A 376 -25.67 -9.59 16.39
CA ASN A 376 -24.90 -9.11 15.25
C ASN A 376 -24.06 -10.24 14.66
N ALA A 377 -23.91 -10.23 13.33
CA ALA A 377 -23.14 -11.23 12.61
C ALA A 377 -22.38 -10.63 11.43
N VAL A 378 -21.16 -11.10 11.18
CA VAL A 378 -20.45 -10.80 9.93
C VAL A 378 -21.11 -11.57 8.80
N LEU A 379 -21.48 -10.89 7.72
CA LEU A 379 -21.99 -11.51 6.50
C LEU A 379 -20.84 -11.82 5.54
N ILE A 380 -20.65 -13.10 5.22
CA ILE A 380 -19.69 -13.56 4.22
C ILE A 380 -20.47 -14.08 3.01
N SER A 381 -20.37 -13.36 1.89
CA SER A 381 -21.10 -13.75 0.67
C SER A 381 -20.57 -13.05 -0.58
N GLY A 382 -20.58 -13.77 -1.71
CA GLY A 382 -20.33 -13.17 -3.01
C GLY A 382 -21.53 -12.39 -3.57
N GLN A 383 -22.71 -12.51 -2.95
CA GLN A 383 -23.92 -11.83 -3.39
C GLN A 383 -23.91 -10.34 -3.01
N PRO A 384 -24.51 -9.45 -3.83
CA PRO A 384 -24.71 -8.04 -3.50
C PRO A 384 -25.49 -7.85 -2.21
N THR A 385 -25.29 -6.71 -1.55
CA THR A 385 -25.94 -6.32 -0.29
C THR A 385 -27.46 -6.28 -0.43
N MET A 386 -27.98 -5.79 -1.57
CA MET A 386 -29.41 -5.74 -1.85
C MET A 386 -30.13 -7.09 -1.72
N ALA A 387 -29.45 -8.21 -2.03
CA ALA A 387 -30.04 -9.55 -1.93
C ALA A 387 -30.41 -9.97 -0.49
N PHE A 388 -29.87 -9.25 0.51
CA PHE A 388 -30.13 -9.46 1.93
C PHE A 388 -31.10 -8.43 2.48
N SER A 389 -31.00 -7.18 2.02
CA SER A 389 -31.95 -6.11 2.38
C SER A 389 -33.39 -6.48 1.97
N ASP A 390 -33.56 -7.17 0.84
CA ASP A 390 -34.86 -7.70 0.38
C ASP A 390 -35.47 -8.78 1.30
N ARG A 391 -34.69 -9.30 2.26
CA ARG A 391 -35.11 -10.29 3.27
C ARG A 391 -35.35 -9.66 4.65
N ASP A 392 -35.56 -8.35 4.69
CA ASP A 392 -35.74 -7.57 5.93
C ASP A 392 -34.54 -7.68 6.90
N LEU A 393 -33.33 -7.97 6.39
CA LEU A 393 -32.10 -7.96 7.17
C LEU A 393 -31.45 -6.59 7.12
N GLU A 394 -31.20 -6.00 8.28
CA GLU A 394 -30.46 -4.74 8.37
C GLU A 394 -28.95 -4.99 8.26
N ILE A 395 -28.32 -4.41 7.24
CA ILE A 395 -26.88 -4.53 6.98
C ILE A 395 -26.19 -3.20 7.23
N GLN A 396 -25.23 -3.19 8.15
CA GLN A 396 -24.28 -2.10 8.32
C GLN A 396 -23.00 -2.38 7.53
N VAL A 397 -22.60 -1.44 6.67
CA VAL A 397 -21.39 -1.51 5.86
C VAL A 397 -20.24 -0.78 6.57
N ARG A 398 -19.13 -1.48 6.82
CA ARG A 398 -17.94 -0.96 7.52
C ARG A 398 -16.71 -0.98 6.59
N GLY A 399 -16.82 -0.33 5.42
CA GLY A 399 -15.85 -0.44 4.32
C GLY A 399 -16.19 -1.65 3.44
N ILE A 400 -15.25 -2.58 3.23
CA ILE A 400 -15.55 -3.82 2.48
C ILE A 400 -16.54 -4.71 3.25
N THR A 401 -16.44 -4.71 4.58
CA THR A 401 -17.16 -5.60 5.48
C THR A 401 -18.64 -5.25 5.60
N ARG A 402 -19.49 -6.28 5.76
CA ARG A 402 -20.93 -6.17 6.02
C ARG A 402 -21.29 -6.86 7.33
N ILE A 403 -22.00 -6.16 8.20
CA ILE A 403 -22.47 -6.65 9.50
C ILE A 403 -23.98 -6.68 9.47
N ILE A 404 -24.58 -7.85 9.67
CA ILE A 404 -26.02 -7.98 9.94
C ILE A 404 -26.24 -7.52 11.38
N THR A 405 -27.14 -6.58 11.60
CA THR A 405 -27.43 -6.01 12.91
C THR A 405 -28.83 -6.39 13.39
N GLY A 406 -29.02 -6.46 14.71
CA GLY A 406 -30.33 -6.71 15.32
C GLY A 406 -30.97 -8.06 14.98
N THR A 407 -30.18 -9.03 14.52
CA THR A 407 -30.65 -10.34 14.06
C THR A 407 -29.95 -11.46 14.84
N SER A 408 -30.75 -12.34 15.44
CA SER A 408 -30.27 -13.51 16.18
C SER A 408 -29.87 -14.67 15.26
N GLU A 409 -29.08 -15.62 15.77
CA GLU A 409 -28.72 -16.85 15.05
C GLU A 409 -29.97 -17.62 14.56
N GLY A 410 -31.03 -17.68 15.38
CA GLY A 410 -32.29 -18.34 14.99
C GLY A 410 -32.99 -17.66 13.81
N GLU A 411 -32.95 -16.33 13.75
CA GLU A 411 -33.52 -15.55 12.64
C GLU A 411 -32.68 -15.67 11.36
N LEU A 412 -31.36 -15.76 11.47
CA LEU A 412 -30.48 -16.04 10.32
C LEU A 412 -30.77 -17.40 9.70
N LEU A 413 -30.90 -18.43 10.54
CA LEU A 413 -31.25 -19.78 10.08
C LEU A 413 -32.66 -19.82 9.45
N ALA A 414 -33.61 -19.04 9.99
CA ALA A 414 -34.95 -18.91 9.41
C ALA A 414 -34.96 -18.21 8.03
N ASN A 415 -33.91 -17.43 7.73
CA ASN A 415 -33.68 -16.76 6.45
C ASN A 415 -32.75 -17.56 5.50
N ASP A 416 -32.53 -18.85 5.78
CA ASP A 416 -31.63 -19.73 5.03
C ASP A 416 -30.18 -19.23 4.96
N ILE A 417 -29.71 -18.54 6.01
CA ILE A 417 -28.32 -18.11 6.16
C ILE A 417 -27.65 -19.02 7.20
N PRO A 418 -26.79 -19.97 6.77
CA PRO A 418 -26.06 -20.82 7.69
C PRO A 418 -25.15 -19.99 8.60
N VAL A 419 -25.08 -20.38 9.87
CA VAL A 419 -24.17 -19.79 10.84
C VAL A 419 -22.94 -20.68 11.00
N GLN A 420 -21.77 -20.11 10.71
CA GLN A 420 -20.47 -20.74 10.89
C GLN A 420 -19.88 -20.29 12.22
N SER A 421 -19.18 -21.20 12.92
CA SER A 421 -18.48 -20.82 14.14
C SER A 421 -17.31 -19.87 13.84
N ARG A 422 -17.02 -18.97 14.78
CA ARG A 422 -15.93 -18.00 14.63
C ARG A 422 -14.58 -18.69 14.42
N SER A 423 -14.28 -19.71 15.22
CA SER A 423 -13.04 -20.49 15.16
C SER A 423 -12.86 -21.18 13.81
N GLU A 424 -13.92 -21.73 13.25
CA GLU A 424 -13.88 -22.37 11.93
C GLU A 424 -13.63 -21.32 10.83
N TYR A 425 -14.35 -20.20 10.85
CA TYR A 425 -14.21 -19.12 9.87
C TYR A 425 -12.78 -18.56 9.83
N VAL A 426 -12.22 -18.23 11.00
CA VAL A 426 -10.84 -17.71 11.04
C VAL A 426 -9.81 -18.80 10.84
N GLY A 427 -10.17 -20.07 11.03
CA GLY A 427 -9.32 -21.24 10.85
C GLY A 427 -8.51 -21.64 12.09
N LEU A 428 -8.96 -21.27 13.29
CA LEU A 428 -8.33 -21.68 14.56
C LEU A 428 -8.43 -23.19 14.79
N ASP A 429 -9.52 -23.84 14.37
CA ASP A 429 -9.71 -25.31 14.52
C ASP A 429 -8.66 -26.12 13.74
N SER A 430 -8.03 -25.50 12.75
CA SER A 430 -6.97 -26.11 11.93
C SER A 430 -5.56 -25.87 12.48
N GLY A 431 -5.40 -24.92 13.41
CA GLY A 431 -4.13 -24.59 14.06
C GLY A 431 -3.94 -25.44 15.32
N ARG A 432 -2.78 -26.08 15.46
CA ARG A 432 -2.44 -26.92 16.63
C ARG A 432 -1.21 -26.41 17.37
N LEU A 433 -0.92 -25.10 17.33
CA LEU A 433 0.35 -24.59 17.83
C LEU A 433 0.11 -23.28 18.56
N PHE A 434 -0.52 -23.38 19.74
CA PHE A 434 -0.93 -22.21 20.54
C PHE A 434 -0.31 -22.22 21.94
N THR A 435 0.04 -23.39 22.45
CA THR A 435 0.59 -23.57 23.80
C THR A 435 2.00 -24.16 23.77
N GLU A 436 2.71 -24.10 24.89
CA GLU A 436 3.98 -24.80 25.05
C GLU A 436 3.84 -26.31 24.82
N SER A 437 2.80 -26.94 25.37
CA SER A 437 2.54 -28.37 25.16
C SER A 437 2.32 -28.70 23.68
N ASP A 438 1.67 -27.82 22.93
CA ASP A 438 1.52 -27.98 21.48
C ASP A 438 2.86 -27.94 20.74
N LEU A 439 3.75 -27.03 21.14
CA LEU A 439 5.10 -26.92 20.58
C LEU A 439 5.91 -28.20 20.85
N ILE A 440 5.85 -28.74 22.07
CA ILE A 440 6.51 -30.00 22.45
C ILE A 440 5.96 -31.16 21.60
N ASN A 441 4.64 -31.26 21.45
CA ASN A 441 4.00 -32.28 20.61
C ASN A 441 4.43 -32.13 19.15
N PHE A 442 4.44 -30.90 18.62
CA PHE A 442 4.91 -30.60 17.27
C PHE A 442 6.36 -31.05 17.06
N ILE A 443 7.28 -30.68 17.96
CA ILE A 443 8.69 -31.07 17.91
C ILE A 443 8.86 -32.60 17.96
N THR A 444 8.02 -33.27 18.75
CA THR A 444 8.05 -34.73 18.90
C THR A 444 7.65 -35.43 17.60
N ASP A 445 6.61 -34.93 16.94
CA ASP A 445 6.04 -35.51 15.72
C ASP A 445 6.82 -35.19 14.44
N GLN A 446 7.64 -34.13 14.43
CA GLN A 446 8.41 -33.74 13.25
C GLN A 446 9.71 -34.56 13.07
N PRO A 447 10.13 -34.79 11.81
CA PRO A 447 11.47 -35.30 11.50
C PRO A 447 12.55 -34.39 12.08
N LYS A 448 13.57 -35.00 12.69
CA LYS A 448 14.74 -34.30 13.24
C LYS A 448 15.88 -34.39 12.24
N GLU A 449 16.54 -33.26 12.01
CA GLU A 449 17.75 -33.13 11.20
C GLU A 449 18.91 -32.70 12.11
N ASN A 450 20.16 -32.97 11.74
CA ASN A 450 21.31 -32.47 12.52
C ASN A 450 21.42 -30.94 12.39
N TRP A 451 21.73 -30.25 13.49
CA TRP A 451 21.96 -28.80 13.46
C TRP A 451 23.24 -28.46 12.68
N THR A 452 23.08 -27.80 11.53
CA THR A 452 24.19 -27.32 10.68
C THR A 452 24.00 -25.83 10.41
N PRO A 453 24.48 -24.94 11.29
CA PRO A 453 24.25 -23.50 11.15
C PRO A 453 25.06 -22.93 10.00
N GLU A 454 24.45 -22.06 9.19
CA GLU A 454 25.14 -21.30 8.14
C GLU A 454 25.24 -19.82 8.54
N GLN A 455 26.22 -19.09 8.00
CA GLN A 455 26.47 -17.67 8.34
C GLN A 455 25.30 -16.72 8.02
N SER A 456 24.34 -17.16 7.20
CA SER A 456 23.17 -16.37 6.81
C SER A 456 21.95 -16.58 7.72
N TRP A 457 22.01 -17.50 8.68
CA TRP A 457 20.87 -17.81 9.53
C TRP A 457 20.69 -16.72 10.57
N GLU A 458 19.46 -16.24 10.70
CA GLU A 458 19.13 -15.09 11.52
C GLU A 458 18.28 -15.59 12.71
N PRO A 459 18.79 -15.50 13.95
CA PRO A 459 18.08 -15.99 15.10
C PRO A 459 16.92 -15.06 15.46
N TYR A 460 15.85 -15.65 16.00
CA TYR A 460 14.81 -14.89 16.70
C TYR A 460 15.34 -14.45 18.06
N THR A 461 15.29 -13.15 18.34
CA THR A 461 15.90 -12.54 19.53
C THR A 461 14.89 -12.15 20.60
N GLY A 462 13.60 -12.45 20.39
CA GLY A 462 12.53 -12.15 21.33
C GLY A 462 11.84 -10.80 21.06
N GLN A 463 11.38 -10.16 22.15
CA GLN A 463 10.42 -9.06 22.09
C GLN A 463 10.99 -7.79 21.42
N GLN A 464 10.77 -7.66 20.11
CA GLN A 464 10.87 -6.43 19.33
C GLN A 464 9.77 -6.38 18.27
N TRP A 465 9.35 -5.17 17.90
CA TRP A 465 8.26 -4.94 16.94
C TRP A 465 8.51 -5.69 15.61
N GLY A 466 7.57 -6.55 15.22
CA GLY A 466 7.65 -7.29 13.96
C GLY A 466 8.41 -8.63 13.99
N PHE A 467 8.77 -9.13 15.18
CA PHE A 467 9.56 -10.36 15.36
C PHE A 467 10.97 -10.23 14.76
N GLN A 468 11.76 -9.26 15.24
CA GLN A 468 13.09 -8.95 14.72
C GLN A 468 14.07 -10.12 14.90
N GLN A 469 15.08 -10.13 14.03
CA GLN A 469 16.07 -11.20 13.94
C GLN A 469 17.46 -10.59 13.72
N ASP A 470 17.98 -9.97 14.77
CA ASP A 470 19.31 -9.37 14.80
C ASP A 470 19.83 -9.39 16.25
N GLY A 471 20.89 -10.16 16.49
CA GLY A 471 21.48 -10.36 17.83
C GLY A 471 21.55 -11.81 18.30
N ASP A 472 21.65 -12.01 19.62
CA ASP A 472 21.78 -13.33 20.23
C ASP A 472 20.44 -14.09 20.22
N PRO A 473 20.44 -15.41 19.94
CA PRO A 473 19.21 -16.20 19.94
C PRO A 473 18.55 -16.21 21.31
N LEU A 474 17.24 -15.97 21.33
CA LEU A 474 16.43 -16.26 22.49
C LEU A 474 16.32 -17.78 22.66
N GLU A 475 17.10 -18.32 23.60
CA GLU A 475 17.04 -19.71 24.01
C GLU A 475 16.11 -19.86 25.21
N VAL A 476 15.11 -20.74 25.09
CA VAL A 476 14.15 -21.02 26.17
C VAL A 476 14.17 -22.50 26.50
N LYS A 477 13.95 -22.81 27.78
CA LYS A 477 13.84 -24.19 28.26
C LYS A 477 12.37 -24.58 28.36
N LEU A 478 11.98 -25.62 27.65
CA LEU A 478 10.63 -26.19 27.67
C LEU A 478 10.46 -27.17 28.86
N ASP A 479 9.21 -27.49 29.18
CA ASP A 479 8.80 -28.43 30.23
C ASP A 479 9.36 -29.86 30.06
N ASP A 480 9.72 -30.27 28.84
CA ASP A 480 10.36 -31.57 28.55
C ASP A 480 11.89 -31.57 28.73
N ASP A 481 12.44 -30.53 29.39
CA ASP A 481 13.87 -30.27 29.58
C ASP A 481 14.67 -30.05 28.28
N SER A 482 14.00 -29.79 27.16
CA SER A 482 14.65 -29.35 25.92
C SER A 482 14.88 -27.83 25.93
N THR A 483 16.05 -27.41 25.45
CA THR A 483 16.35 -26.00 25.18
C THR A 483 16.14 -25.74 23.69
N VAL A 484 15.37 -24.71 23.37
CA VAL A 484 14.98 -24.38 22.00
C VAL A 484 15.29 -22.93 21.65
N SER A 485 15.68 -22.69 20.40
CA SER A 485 15.70 -21.34 19.80
C SER A 485 15.16 -21.38 18.38
N PHE A 486 14.58 -20.27 17.93
CA PHE A 486 13.93 -20.17 16.63
C PHE A 486 14.77 -19.36 15.65
N TRP A 487 14.83 -19.81 14.40
CA TRP A 487 15.74 -19.27 13.40
C TRP A 487 15.03 -19.10 12.06
N ARG A 488 15.31 -17.97 11.40
CA ARG A 488 15.04 -17.77 9.98
C ARG A 488 16.25 -18.17 9.16
N VAL A 489 15.96 -18.85 8.07
CA VAL A 489 16.93 -19.26 7.07
C VAL A 489 16.54 -18.56 5.76
N PRO A 490 17.21 -17.44 5.43
CA PRO A 490 17.00 -16.75 4.17
C PRO A 490 17.35 -17.66 2.99
N VAL A 491 16.51 -17.66 1.96
CA VAL A 491 16.74 -18.43 0.71
C VAL A 491 16.92 -17.45 -0.44
N GLU A 492 18.06 -17.54 -1.14
CA GLU A 492 18.48 -16.57 -2.17
C GLU A 492 17.42 -16.30 -3.26
N TYR A 493 16.66 -17.33 -3.65
CA TYR A 493 15.60 -17.24 -4.67
C TYR A 493 14.26 -17.82 -4.20
N GLY A 494 13.95 -17.70 -2.91
CA GLY A 494 12.79 -18.36 -2.31
C GLY A 494 12.18 -17.61 -1.14
N ARG A 495 11.12 -18.21 -0.57
CA ARG A 495 10.58 -17.76 0.72
C ARG A 495 11.49 -18.25 1.82
N ASP A 496 11.67 -17.41 2.84
CA ASP A 496 12.36 -17.77 4.07
C ASP A 496 11.83 -19.09 4.63
N VAL A 497 12.77 -19.92 5.08
CA VAL A 497 12.47 -21.16 5.81
C VAL A 497 12.70 -20.91 7.29
N TYR A 498 11.97 -21.61 8.13
CA TYR A 498 12.05 -21.45 9.58
C TYR A 498 12.45 -22.77 10.24
N ARG A 499 13.34 -22.69 11.22
CA ARG A 499 13.90 -23.85 11.92
C ARG A 499 13.87 -23.62 13.44
N LEU A 500 13.60 -24.68 14.19
CA LEU A 500 13.84 -24.74 15.64
C LEU A 500 15.13 -25.49 15.89
N LYS A 501 16.08 -24.87 16.60
CA LYS A 501 17.23 -25.53 17.19
C LYS A 501 16.76 -26.25 18.46
N LEU A 502 17.22 -27.48 18.67
CA LEU A 502 16.82 -28.33 19.79
C LEU A 502 18.08 -28.89 20.48
N GLN A 503 18.21 -28.63 21.77
CA GLN A 503 19.27 -29.19 22.60
C GLN A 503 18.65 -29.87 23.82
N ARG A 504 18.77 -31.20 23.92
CA ARG A 504 18.27 -31.96 25.07
C ARG A 504 19.34 -32.05 26.14
N SER A 505 18.95 -31.82 27.39
CA SER A 505 19.86 -31.83 28.56
C SER A 505 20.73 -33.11 28.68
N ALA A 506 20.28 -34.24 28.13
CA ALA A 506 20.97 -35.53 28.18
C ALA A 506 21.71 -35.93 26.88
N SER A 507 21.67 -35.11 25.83
CA SER A 507 22.31 -35.41 24.54
C SER A 507 23.42 -34.41 24.22
N GLU A 508 24.54 -34.90 23.70
CA GLU A 508 25.56 -34.04 23.08
C GLU A 508 25.16 -33.59 21.67
N SER A 509 24.16 -34.24 21.05
CA SER A 509 23.67 -33.84 19.73
C SER A 509 22.72 -32.65 19.82
N THR A 510 22.93 -31.67 18.95
CA THR A 510 21.96 -30.59 18.68
C THR A 510 21.21 -30.94 17.41
N ASP A 511 19.89 -31.00 17.51
CA ASP A 511 19.01 -31.32 16.40
C ASP A 511 18.28 -30.06 15.92
N MET A 512 17.62 -30.16 14.77
CA MET A 512 16.75 -29.14 14.26
C MET A 512 15.44 -29.71 13.70
N VAL A 513 14.38 -28.91 13.77
CA VAL A 513 13.05 -29.24 13.23
C VAL A 513 12.59 -28.13 12.29
N ALA A 514 12.00 -28.52 11.16
CA ALA A 514 11.38 -27.60 10.21
C ALA A 514 10.09 -26.98 10.77
N VAL A 515 9.93 -25.66 10.62
CA VAL A 515 8.69 -24.95 10.97
C VAL A 515 8.03 -24.43 9.69
N PRO A 516 6.81 -24.88 9.36
CA PRO A 516 6.03 -24.28 8.28
C PRO A 516 5.82 -22.78 8.49
N SER A 517 5.99 -21.98 7.45
CA SER A 517 5.91 -20.50 7.52
C SER A 517 4.61 -19.97 8.15
N ARG A 518 3.49 -20.70 8.01
CA ARG A 518 2.20 -20.37 8.66
C ARG A 518 2.26 -20.37 10.20
N TYR A 519 3.18 -21.12 10.80
CA TYR A 519 3.34 -21.21 12.25
C TYR A 519 4.41 -20.28 12.81
N ARG A 520 5.15 -19.54 11.97
CA ARG A 520 6.28 -18.70 12.44
C ARG A 520 5.89 -17.76 13.59
N LYS A 521 4.76 -17.06 13.46
CA LYS A 521 4.28 -16.09 14.48
C LYS A 521 3.84 -16.80 15.76
N HIS A 522 3.20 -17.96 15.63
CA HIS A 522 2.75 -18.75 16.76
C HIS A 522 3.93 -19.28 17.58
N VAL A 523 4.95 -19.83 16.89
CA VAL A 523 6.19 -20.29 17.54
C VAL A 523 6.90 -19.15 18.26
N SER A 524 7.04 -17.98 17.63
CA SER A 524 7.62 -16.79 18.28
C SER A 524 6.85 -16.39 19.54
N LEU A 525 5.50 -16.36 19.49
CA LEU A 525 4.66 -16.03 20.65
C LEU A 525 4.80 -17.03 21.79
N ILE A 526 4.91 -18.34 21.49
CA ILE A 526 5.14 -19.37 22.52
C ILE A 526 6.51 -19.18 23.16
N ILE A 527 7.56 -18.96 22.36
CA ILE A 527 8.92 -18.73 22.88
C ILE A 527 8.96 -17.48 23.77
N ASP A 528 8.32 -16.38 23.34
CA ASP A 528 8.19 -15.17 24.16
C ASP A 528 7.49 -15.47 25.50
N ALA A 529 6.41 -16.25 25.47
CA ALA A 529 5.68 -16.63 26.68
C ALA A 529 6.52 -17.50 27.63
N VAL A 530 7.20 -18.53 27.12
CA VAL A 530 8.09 -19.40 27.91
C VAL A 530 9.27 -18.61 28.49
N SER A 531 9.79 -17.62 27.76
CA SER A 531 10.87 -16.75 28.24
C SER A 531 10.46 -15.80 29.38
N GLY A 532 9.16 -15.70 29.69
CA GLY A 532 8.61 -14.74 30.65
C GLY A 532 8.44 -13.32 30.11
N ILE A 533 8.57 -13.13 28.79
CA ILE A 533 8.47 -11.84 28.08
C ILE A 533 7.28 -11.87 27.12
N SER A 534 6.10 -12.27 27.62
CA SER A 534 4.90 -12.40 26.79
C SER A 534 4.52 -11.08 26.12
N GLN A 535 4.16 -11.18 24.83
CA GLN A 535 3.55 -10.09 24.08
C GLN A 535 2.20 -9.69 24.67
N ARG A 536 1.77 -8.46 24.39
CA ARG A 536 0.62 -7.83 25.03
C ARG A 536 -0.41 -7.35 24.02
N VAL A 537 -1.68 -7.54 24.39
CA VAL A 537 -2.82 -6.91 23.73
C VAL A 537 -3.58 -6.08 24.75
N GLU A 538 -3.65 -4.77 24.52
CA GLU A 538 -4.34 -3.84 25.39
C GLU A 538 -5.66 -3.38 24.75
N PHE A 539 -6.73 -3.45 25.54
CA PHE A 539 -8.04 -2.90 25.19
C PHE A 539 -8.28 -1.64 26.00
N LYS A 540 -8.41 -0.50 25.32
CA LYS A 540 -8.66 0.81 25.94
C LYS A 540 -9.92 1.42 25.35
N LYS A 541 -10.90 1.72 26.21
CA LYS A 541 -12.12 2.44 25.77
C LYS A 541 -11.76 3.85 25.31
N ILE A 542 -12.28 4.25 24.16
CA ILE A 542 -12.16 5.59 23.58
C ILE A 542 -13.58 6.15 23.33
N LYS A 543 -13.68 7.42 22.93
CA LYS A 543 -14.97 8.09 22.72
C LYS A 543 -15.87 7.33 21.73
N ASP A 544 -15.26 6.85 20.63
CA ASP A 544 -15.97 6.25 19.50
C ASP A 544 -15.62 4.75 19.34
N GLY A 545 -15.51 4.01 20.46
CA GLY A 545 -15.28 2.56 20.45
C GLY A 545 -14.20 2.09 21.42
N VAL A 546 -13.49 1.04 21.03
CA VAL A 546 -12.36 0.46 21.78
C VAL A 546 -11.12 0.45 20.91
N LEU A 547 -10.01 0.90 21.47
CA LEU A 547 -8.69 0.81 20.89
C LEU A 547 -8.05 -0.52 21.30
N VAL A 548 -7.75 -1.36 20.32
CA VAL A 548 -6.99 -2.61 20.47
C VAL A 548 -5.54 -2.30 20.09
N SER A 549 -4.61 -2.45 21.02
CA SER A 549 -3.19 -2.20 20.79
C SER A 549 -2.37 -3.48 20.95
N CYS A 550 -1.62 -3.87 19.93
CA CYS A 550 -0.74 -5.02 19.93
C CYS A 550 0.72 -4.56 19.81
N ASP A 551 1.62 -5.07 20.65
CA ASP A 551 3.08 -4.86 20.53
C ASP A 551 3.74 -5.81 19.50
N PHE A 552 2.93 -6.64 18.83
CA PHE A 552 3.33 -7.58 17.79
C PHE A 552 2.38 -7.52 16.59
N VAL A 553 2.79 -8.10 15.46
CA VAL A 553 1.92 -8.27 14.28
C VAL A 553 1.06 -9.53 14.47
N PRO A 554 -0.28 -9.43 14.66
CA PRO A 554 -1.11 -10.58 14.95
C PRO A 554 -1.02 -11.68 13.87
N PRO A 555 -1.18 -12.97 14.22
CA PRO A 555 -1.30 -14.03 13.23
C PRO A 555 -2.48 -13.83 12.29
N ARG A 556 -2.47 -14.59 11.18
CA ARG A 556 -3.46 -14.45 10.11
C ARG A 556 -4.90 -14.62 10.62
N HIS A 557 -5.12 -15.49 11.60
CA HIS A 557 -6.44 -15.76 12.18
C HIS A 557 -7.03 -14.53 12.87
N GLN A 558 -6.25 -13.90 13.76
CA GLN A 558 -6.62 -12.67 14.48
C GLN A 558 -6.80 -11.51 13.50
N MET A 559 -5.89 -11.35 12.53
CA MET A 559 -6.02 -10.32 11.48
C MET A 559 -7.30 -10.50 10.66
N ARG A 560 -7.65 -11.75 10.31
CA ARG A 560 -8.89 -12.06 9.59
C ARG A 560 -10.11 -11.64 10.38
N TRP A 561 -10.14 -11.92 11.69
CA TRP A 561 -11.25 -11.48 12.53
C TRP A 561 -11.38 -9.96 12.61
N LEU A 562 -10.28 -9.26 12.90
CA LEU A 562 -10.27 -7.79 12.95
C LEU A 562 -10.80 -7.18 11.64
N HIS A 563 -10.36 -7.69 10.50
CA HIS A 563 -10.86 -7.26 9.19
C HIS A 563 -12.35 -7.60 9.00
N ALA A 564 -12.77 -8.80 9.40
CA ALA A 564 -14.16 -9.28 9.28
C ALA A 564 -15.17 -8.49 10.12
N ILE A 565 -14.76 -7.87 11.24
CA ILE A 565 -15.65 -6.99 12.02
C ILE A 565 -15.58 -5.52 11.60
N GLY A 566 -14.76 -5.20 10.60
CA GLY A 566 -14.56 -3.83 10.09
C GLY A 566 -13.64 -2.97 10.97
N ALA A 567 -12.75 -3.59 11.74
CA ALA A 567 -11.78 -2.90 12.59
C ALA A 567 -10.96 -1.91 11.76
N GLU A 568 -10.76 -0.72 12.29
CA GLU A 568 -10.03 0.34 11.63
C GLU A 568 -8.59 0.37 12.08
N TRP A 569 -7.69 0.11 11.14
CA TRP A 569 -6.28 0.34 11.39
C TRP A 569 -6.01 1.83 11.64
N LEU A 570 -5.36 2.14 12.75
CA LEU A 570 -4.93 3.49 13.10
C LEU A 570 -3.42 3.62 12.92
N GLU A 571 -2.94 4.86 12.73
CA GLU A 571 -1.51 5.15 12.62
C GLU A 571 -0.71 4.44 13.74
N THR A 572 0.38 3.80 13.34
CA THR A 572 1.23 3.06 14.27
C THR A 572 1.97 4.03 15.17
N SER A 573 1.72 3.96 16.48
CA SER A 573 2.66 4.51 17.45
C SER A 573 4.01 3.79 17.30
N LYS A 574 5.12 4.41 17.69
CA LYS A 574 6.50 3.92 17.46
C LYS A 574 6.76 2.44 17.86
N ASN A 575 5.89 1.80 18.66
CA ASN A 575 6.05 0.40 19.10
C ASN A 575 4.76 -0.44 19.14
N GLN A 576 3.62 0.02 18.59
CA GLN A 576 2.37 -0.74 18.65
C GLN A 576 1.54 -0.61 17.38
N LEU A 577 0.88 -1.70 17.01
CA LEU A 577 -0.18 -1.73 16.01
C LEU A 577 -1.51 -1.47 16.69
N GLN A 578 -2.33 -0.61 16.10
CA GLN A 578 -3.55 -0.15 16.74
C GLN A 578 -4.75 -0.29 15.81
N TRP A 579 -5.85 -0.78 16.38
CA TRP A 579 -7.13 -0.83 15.70
C TRP A 579 -8.22 -0.18 16.54
N ARG A 580 -9.12 0.56 15.90
CA ARG A 580 -10.41 0.94 16.49
C ARG A 580 -11.47 -0.07 16.12
N ILE A 581 -12.15 -0.62 17.13
CA ILE A 581 -13.32 -1.50 16.99
C ILE A 581 -14.53 -0.88 17.67
N GLN A 582 -15.74 -1.32 17.29
CA GLN A 582 -16.95 -0.95 18.01
C GLN A 582 -17.01 -1.62 19.38
N ASN A 583 -17.65 -0.98 20.37
CA ASN A 583 -17.69 -1.49 21.74
C ASN A 583 -18.27 -2.92 21.83
N GLU A 584 -19.31 -3.19 21.05
CA GLU A 584 -20.01 -4.48 20.95
C GLU A 584 -19.16 -5.63 20.39
N GLU A 585 -18.02 -5.32 19.76
CA GLU A 585 -17.10 -6.31 19.19
C GLU A 585 -16.02 -6.75 20.17
N THR A 586 -15.93 -6.12 21.35
CA THR A 586 -14.80 -6.32 22.27
C THR A 586 -14.65 -7.78 22.69
N GLU A 587 -15.75 -8.41 23.12
CA GLU A 587 -15.75 -9.81 23.55
C GLU A 587 -15.35 -10.73 22.39
N SER A 588 -15.88 -10.45 21.19
CA SER A 588 -15.58 -11.26 20.00
C SER A 588 -14.09 -11.25 19.63
N VAL A 589 -13.42 -10.11 19.80
CA VAL A 589 -11.98 -9.95 19.59
C VAL A 589 -11.20 -10.61 20.72
N VAL A 590 -11.59 -10.43 21.97
CA VAL A 590 -10.93 -11.08 23.12
C VAL A 590 -10.90 -12.59 22.93
N ASP A 591 -12.03 -13.22 22.63
CA ASP A 591 -12.14 -14.67 22.44
C ASP A 591 -11.13 -15.22 21.40
N ILE A 592 -10.89 -14.48 20.31
CA ILE A 592 -9.96 -14.89 19.24
C ILE A 592 -8.50 -14.68 19.62
N PHE A 593 -8.22 -13.71 20.49
CA PHE A 593 -6.87 -13.45 20.99
C PHE A 593 -6.51 -14.31 22.20
N GLU A 594 -7.49 -14.78 22.99
CA GLU A 594 -7.30 -15.66 24.14
C GLU A 594 -6.66 -17.00 23.76
N SER A 595 -6.79 -17.43 22.50
CA SER A 595 -6.13 -18.63 22.00
C SER A 595 -4.61 -18.46 21.85
N LEU A 596 -4.07 -17.25 21.96
CA LEU A 596 -2.63 -16.99 21.80
C LEU A 596 -1.94 -16.96 23.17
N PRO A 597 -0.64 -17.33 23.25
CA PRO A 597 0.13 -17.27 24.49
C PRO A 597 0.62 -15.84 24.74
N ILE A 598 -0.31 -14.94 25.03
CA ILE A 598 -0.11 -13.51 25.22
C ILE A 598 -0.75 -13.03 26.52
N THR A 599 -0.41 -11.82 26.95
CA THR A 599 -1.12 -11.15 28.04
C THR A 599 -2.18 -10.20 27.47
N ILE A 600 -3.45 -10.44 27.82
CA ILE A 600 -4.55 -9.53 27.50
C ILE A 600 -4.80 -8.61 28.68
N THR A 601 -4.71 -7.29 28.47
CA THR A 601 -5.01 -6.29 29.49
C THR A 601 -6.27 -5.52 29.11
N ASN A 602 -7.33 -5.67 29.91
CA ASN A 602 -8.60 -5.00 29.67
C ASN A 602 -8.79 -3.81 30.60
N LYS A 603 -8.54 -2.59 30.10
CA LYS A 603 -8.73 -1.32 30.84
C LYS A 603 -10.13 -0.74 30.58
N THR A 604 -11.16 -1.59 30.50
CA THR A 604 -12.55 -1.17 30.25
C THR A 604 -13.35 -0.88 31.53
N LYS A 605 -12.82 -1.21 32.72
CA LYS A 605 -13.39 -0.75 33.99
C LYS A 605 -12.92 0.67 34.27
N VAL A 606 -13.83 1.62 34.11
CA VAL A 606 -13.74 2.92 34.78
C VAL A 606 -14.01 2.64 36.25
N ASP A 607 -13.00 2.84 37.11
CA ASP A 607 -13.22 2.95 38.54
C ASP A 607 -14.21 4.10 38.77
N TYR A 608 -15.37 3.78 39.35
CA TYR A 608 -16.39 4.75 39.77
C TYR A 608 -15.92 5.56 40.97
#